data_AF-A0A958PPC2-F1
#
_entry.id   AF-A0A958PPC2-F1
#
_cell.length_a   1.000
_cell.length_b   1.000
_cell.length_c   1.000
_cell.angle_alpha   90.00
_cell.angle_beta   90.00
_cell.angle_gamma   90.00
#
_symmetry.space_group_name_H-M   'P 1'
#
loop_
_entity.id
_entity.type
_entity.pdbx_description
1 polymer ?
#
loop_
_entity_poly.entity_id
_entity_poly.type
_entity_poly.pdbx_seq_one_letter_code
_entity_poly.pdbx_strand_id
1 'polypeptide(L)' 'MGVLSSLYTGVSGLSAQGEALGVIGDNFANANTVGFKASRAEFKDIISWSI' A
#
# COMPACT_ATOMS: atom_id res chain seq x y z
N MET A 1 20.05 -15.17 -10.66
CA MET A 1 19.60 -14.10 -9.75
C MET A 1 18.14 -13.76 -10.03
N GLY A 2 17.19 -14.63 -9.64
CA GLY A 2 15.76 -14.43 -10.01
C GLY A 2 14.82 -14.57 -8.82
N VAL A 3 15.01 -15.62 -8.03
CA VAL A 3 14.08 -15.99 -6.96
C VAL A 3 14.11 -15.01 -5.78
N LEU A 4 15.29 -14.50 -5.40
CA LEU A 4 15.42 -13.53 -4.31
C LEU A 4 14.80 -12.17 -4.67
N SER A 5 14.93 -11.74 -5.92
CA SER A 5 14.33 -10.50 -6.42
C SER A 5 12.80 -10.61 -6.49
N SER A 6 12.27 -11.73 -7.01
CA SER A 6 10.82 -11.94 -7.08
C SER A 6 10.18 -12.07 -5.70
N LEU A 7 10.85 -12.73 -4.75
CA LEU A 7 10.39 -12.81 -3.36
C LEU A 7 10.40 -11.43 -2.70
N TYR A 8 11.41 -10.61 -2.95
CA TYR A 8 11.48 -9.25 -2.45
C TYR A 8 10.34 -8.38 -3.00
N THR A 9 10.03 -8.48 -4.29
CA THR A 9 8.87 -7.81 -4.92
C THR A 9 7.54 -8.30 -4.34
N GLY A 10 7.40 -9.62 -4.09
CA GLY A 10 6.21 -10.18 -3.47
C GLY A 10 6.01 -9.69 -2.03
N VAL A 11 7.08 -9.66 -1.23
CA VAL A 11 7.06 -9.14 0.14
C VAL A 11 6.77 -7.65 0.16
N SER A 12 7.35 -6.86 -0.75
CA SER A 12 7.06 -5.42 -0.84
C SER A 12 5.61 -5.16 -1.24
N GLY A 13 5.05 -5.95 -2.16
CA GLY A 13 3.64 -5.87 -2.54
C GLY A 13 2.68 -6.19 -1.39
N LEU A 14 2.99 -7.24 -0.63
CA LEU A 14 2.22 -7.62 0.57
C LEU A 14 2.26 -6.53 1.64
N SER A 15 3.45 -5.97 1.90
CA SER A 15 3.62 -4.87 2.86
C SER A 15 2.83 -3.62 2.44
N ALA A 16 2.89 -3.25 1.16
CA ALA A 16 2.15 -2.11 0.63
C ALA A 16 0.63 -2.31 0.73
N GLN A 17 0.15 -3.53 0.46
CA GLN A 17 -1.26 -3.86 0.64
C GLN A 17 -1.68 -3.83 2.12
N GLY A 18 -0.82 -4.25 3.04
CA GLY A 18 -1.03 -4.10 4.48
C GLY A 18 -1.22 -2.64 4.90
N GLU A 19 -0.36 -1.74 4.42
CA GLU A 19 -0.47 -0.29 4.65
C GLU A 19 -1.80 0.25 4.11
N ALA A 20 -2.18 -0.14 2.89
CA ALA A 20 -3.42 0.30 2.26
C ALA A 20 -4.66 -0.17 3.02
N LEU A 21 -4.65 -1.40 3.54
CA LEU A 21 -5.72 -1.92 4.40
C LEU A 21 -5.81 -1.15 5.72
N GLY A 22 -4.69 -0.72 6.29
CA GLY A 22 -4.66 0.17 7.46
C GLY A 22 -5.36 1.50 7.19
N VAL A 23 -5.01 2.17 6.09
CA VAL A 23 -5.67 3.43 5.66
C VAL A 23 -7.17 3.26 5.44
N ILE A 24 -7.58 2.14 4.85
CA ILE A 24 -9.01 1.82 4.68
C ILE A 24 -9.69 1.61 6.04
N GLY A 25 -9.03 0.91 6.97
CA GLY A 25 -9.53 0.71 8.33
C GLY A 25 -9.72 2.02 9.08
N ASP A 26 -8.74 2.93 9.00
CA ASP A 26 -8.82 4.25 9.62
C ASP A 26 -9.95 5.10 9.03
N ASN A 27 -10.14 5.05 7.71
CA ASN A 27 -11.26 5.74 7.06
C ASN A 27 -12.60 5.18 7.51
N PHE A 28 -12.71 3.86 7.66
CA PHE A 28 -13.94 3.21 8.08
C PHE A 28 -14.26 3.52 9.55
N ALA A 29 -13.25 3.44 10.42
CA ALA A 29 -13.39 3.77 11.84
C ALA A 29 -13.82 5.23 12.06
N ASN A 30 -13.35 6.14 11.20
CA ASN A 30 -13.66 7.58 11.29
C ASN A 30 -14.78 8.03 10.32
N ALA A 31 -15.49 7.11 9.67
CA ALA A 31 -16.50 7.44 8.66
C ALA A 31 -17.66 8.31 9.19
N ASN A 32 -17.92 8.28 10.51
CA ASN A 32 -18.99 9.02 11.16
C ASN A 32 -18.48 10.21 12.00
N THR A 33 -17.18 10.54 11.91
CA THR A 33 -16.59 11.65 12.66
C THR A 33 -16.78 12.95 11.86
N VAL A 34 -17.49 13.92 12.43
CA VAL A 34 -17.75 15.21 11.75
C VAL A 34 -16.43 15.95 11.50
N GLY A 35 -16.17 16.30 10.24
CA GLY A 35 -14.95 17.00 9.82
C GLY A 35 -13.77 16.08 9.47
N PHE A 36 -13.95 14.76 9.48
CA PHE A 36 -12.92 13.81 9.04
C PHE A 36 -12.62 13.94 7.54
N LYS A 37 -11.33 13.90 7.20
CA LYS A 37 -10.83 13.87 5.81
C LYS A 37 -10.33 12.47 5.51
N ALA A 38 -10.98 11.81 4.56
CA ALA A 38 -10.55 10.49 4.12
C ALA A 38 -9.16 10.55 3.48
N SER A 39 -8.32 9.57 3.79
CA SER A 39 -7.01 9.37 3.19
C SER A 39 -7.05 8.20 2.21
N ARG A 40 -6.13 8.12 1.24
CA ARG A 40 -6.05 6.98 0.32
C ARG A 40 -4.58 6.61 0.11
N ALA A 41 -4.28 5.33 0.21
CA ALA A 41 -2.99 4.81 -0.20
C ALA A 41 -2.91 4.78 -1.74
N GLU A 42 -1.89 5.43 -2.29
CA GLU A 42 -1.53 5.35 -3.70
C GLU A 42 -0.24 4.57 -3.85
N PHE A 43 -0.26 3.58 -4.74
CA PHE A 43 0.92 2.76 -5.02
C PHE A 43 1.74 3.43 -6.12
N LYS A 44 3.07 3.45 -5.93
CA LYS A 44 4.02 3.93 -6.93
C LYS A 44 5.21 3.00 -6.99
N ASP A 45 5.63 2.70 -8.21
CA ASP A 45 6.81 1.88 -8.43
C ASP A 45 8.07 2.65 -8.05
N ILE A 46 8.98 1.98 -7.33
CA ILE A 46 10.23 2.57 -6.84
C ILE A 46 11.32 2.49 -7.93
N ILE A 47 11.20 1.52 -8.85
CA ILE A 47 12.13 1.30 -9.96
C ILE A 47 11.35 0.70 -11.14
N SER A 48 11.18 1.47 -12.21
CA SER A 48 10.78 0.95 -13.52
C SER A 48 12.07 0.70 -14.30
N TRP A 49 12.62 -0.51 -14.23
CA TRP A 49 13.60 -0.93 -15.22
C TRP A 49 12.84 -1.32 -16.48
N SER A 50 12.52 -0.30 -17.28
CA SER A 50 12.28 -0.48 -18.71
C SER A 50 13.63 -0.51 -19.41
N ILE A 51 14.31 -1.66 -19.40
CA ILE A 51 15.04 -2.22 -20.56
C ILE A 51 15.38 -3.68 -20.29
#